data_AF-A0A920EY74-F1
#
_entry.id   AF-A0A920EY74-F1
#
_cell.length_a   1.000
_cell.length_b   1.000
_cell.length_c   1.000
_cell.angle_alpha   90.00
_cell.angle_beta   90.00
_cell.angle_gamma   90.00
#
_symmetry.space_group_name_H-M   'P 1'
#
loop_
_entity.id
_entity.type
_entity.pdbx_description
1 polymer ?
#
loop_
_entity_poly.entity_id
_entity_poly.type
_entity_poly.pdbx_seq_one_letter_code
_entity_poly.pdbx_strand_id
1 'polypeptide(L)'
;MLASEYRDTIVRRNFTFVVIFIVLFFPLIQTVEFYPWVLLGEKNLKITIDFLSTFYPPNLTNTFLLEVFESSLQTVAIATVGLFFALLIGIPSALLITTALSVSEFENRKPVSSVFISIFY
;
A
#
# COMPACT_ATOMS: atom_id res chain seq x y z
N MET A 1 -12.82 -32.28 6.00
CA MET A 1 -11.46 -32.27 6.58
C MET A 1 -10.48 -31.42 5.79
N LEU A 2 -10.44 -31.42 4.45
CA LEU A 2 -9.46 -30.62 3.67
C LEU A 2 -9.68 -29.08 3.70
N ALA A 3 -10.88 -28.61 4.03
CA ALA A 3 -11.20 -27.17 4.04
C ALA A 3 -10.69 -26.41 5.28
N SER A 4 -10.41 -27.09 6.41
CA SER A 4 -9.83 -26.45 7.60
C SER A 4 -8.33 -26.19 7.42
N GLU A 5 -7.61 -27.12 6.81
CA GLU A 5 -6.16 -27.04 6.63
C GLU A 5 -5.74 -25.98 5.60
N TYR A 6 -6.55 -25.76 4.55
CA TYR A 6 -6.36 -24.67 3.60
C TYR A 6 -6.61 -23.28 4.24
N ARG A 7 -7.64 -23.19 5.10
CA ARG A 7 -7.99 -21.96 5.80
C ARG A 7 -6.90 -21.54 6.78
N ASP A 8 -6.31 -22.49 7.51
CA ASP A 8 -5.20 -22.24 8.44
C ASP A 8 -3.94 -21.71 7.72
N THR A 9 -3.67 -22.19 6.51
CA THR A 9 -2.51 -21.74 5.72
C THR A 9 -2.65 -20.30 5.22
N ILE A 10 -3.85 -19.89 4.79
CA ILE A 10 -4.12 -18.52 4.34
C ILE A 10 -4.06 -17.53 5.51
N VAL A 11 -4.68 -17.87 6.64
CA VAL A 11 -4.66 -17.02 7.84
C VAL A 11 -3.22 -16.85 8.34
N ARG A 12 -2.44 -17.93 8.38
CA ARG A 12 -1.02 -17.88 8.78
C ARG A 12 -0.17 -17.02 7.82
N ARG A 13 -0.37 -17.15 6.50
CA ARG A 13 0.36 -16.34 5.51
C ARG A 13 0.04 -14.85 5.64
N ASN A 14 -1.24 -14.50 5.74
CA ASN A 14 -1.67 -13.11 5.86
C ASN A 14 -1.19 -12.50 7.19
N PHE A 15 -1.18 -13.27 8.27
CA PHE A 15 -0.64 -12.86 9.55
C PHE A 15 0.87 -12.54 9.46
N THR A 16 1.66 -13.37 8.78
CA THR A 16 3.09 -13.10 8.56
C THR A 16 3.30 -11.77 7.83
N PHE A 17 2.50 -11.47 6.79
CA PHE A 17 2.61 -10.19 6.08
C PHE A 17 2.24 -8.99 6.95
N VAL A 18 1.20 -9.10 7.79
CA VAL A 18 0.83 -8.03 8.73
C VAL A 18 1.96 -7.78 9.74
N VAL A 19 2.56 -8.84 10.28
CA VAL A 19 3.69 -8.70 11.20
C VAL A 19 4.89 -8.03 10.52
N ILE A 20 5.24 -8.45 9.30
CA ILE A 20 6.31 -7.81 8.51
C ILE A 20 5.99 -6.32 8.31
N PHE A 21 4.75 -5.99 7.95
CA PHE A 21 4.33 -4.61 7.73
C PHE A 21 4.47 -3.77 9.00
N ILE A 22 4.03 -4.29 10.16
CA ILE A 22 4.17 -3.62 11.46
C ILE A 22 5.64 -3.42 11.82
N VAL A 23 6.49 -4.45 11.67
CA VAL A 23 7.92 -4.36 11.98
C VAL A 23 8.61 -3.32 11.11
N LEU A 24 8.24 -3.24 9.83
CA LEU A 24 8.82 -2.29 8.88
C LEU A 24 8.29 -0.86 9.09
N PHE A 25 7.04 -0.70 9.55
CA PHE A 25 6.45 0.60 9.88
C PHE A 25 6.85 1.14 11.25
N PHE A 26 7.19 0.26 12.19
CA PHE A 26 7.60 0.66 13.54
C PHE A 26 8.75 1.69 13.58
N PRO A 27 9.87 1.54 12.83
CA PRO A 27 10.94 2.54 12.82
C PRO A 27 10.51 3.87 12.20
N LEU A 28 9.53 3.86 11.29
CA LEU A 28 8.99 5.10 10.70
C LEU A 28 8.28 5.93 11.78
N ILE A 29 7.51 5.28 12.66
CA ILE A 29 6.81 5.98 13.76
C ILE A 29 7.82 6.63 14.72
N GLN A 30 8.93 5.95 15.02
CA GLN A 30 9.97 6.49 15.89
C GLN A 30 10.71 7.67 15.24
N THR A 31 10.95 7.60 13.92
CA THR A 31 11.67 8.64 13.17
C THR A 31 10.85 9.93 13.03
N VAL A 32 9.52 9.82 12.99
CA VAL A 32 8.64 10.99 12.82
C VAL A 32 8.42 11.74 14.15
N GLU A 33 8.94 11.22 15.28
CA GLU A 33 8.80 11.80 16.63
C GLU A 33 7.35 12.23 16.95
N PHE A 34 6.39 11.51 16.40
CA PHE A 34 4.99 11.91 16.45
C PHE A 34 4.37 11.49 17.78
N TYR A 35 4.25 12.44 18.70
CA TYR A 35 3.65 12.25 20.02
C TYR A 35 2.34 13.05 20.14
N PRO A 36 1.17 12.49 19.78
CA PRO A 36 -0.10 13.23 19.76
C PRO A 36 -0.48 13.90 21.08
N TRP A 37 -0.16 13.25 22.20
CA TRP A 37 -0.45 13.75 23.54
C TRP A 37 0.35 15.02 23.89
N VAL A 38 1.47 15.29 23.21
CA VAL A 38 2.24 16.53 23.40
C VAL A 38 1.43 17.75 22.98
N LEU A 39 0.56 17.63 21.97
CA LEU A 39 -0.31 18.73 21.52
C LEU A 39 -1.33 19.16 22.59
N LEU A 40 -1.69 18.26 23.51
CA LEU A 40 -2.70 18.49 24.54
C LEU A 40 -2.16 19.23 25.78
N GLY A 41 -0.85 19.46 25.86
CA GLY A 41 -0.29 20.27 26.95
C GLY A 41 -0.73 21.73 26.87
N GLU A 42 -1.06 22.35 28.00
CA GLU A 42 -1.60 23.72 28.08
C GLU A 42 -0.79 24.74 27.26
N LYS A 43 0.55 24.67 27.35
CA LYS A 43 1.46 25.53 26.59
C LYS A 43 1.35 25.30 25.07
N ASN A 44 1.31 24.04 24.63
CA ASN A 44 1.29 23.69 23.21
C ASN A 44 -0.06 24.03 22.60
N LEU A 45 -1.14 23.80 23.33
CA LEU A 45 -2.48 24.18 22.91
C LEU A 45 -2.59 25.70 22.68
N LYS A 46 -2.06 26.52 23.59
CA LYS A 46 -2.02 27.97 23.42
C LYS A 46 -1.24 28.38 22.16
N ILE A 47 -0.06 27.80 21.94
CA ILE A 47 0.76 28.07 20.75
C ILE A 47 0.02 27.68 19.46
N THR A 48 -0.62 26.51 19.44
CA THR A 48 -1.40 26.04 18.29
C THR A 48 -2.58 26.96 18.00
N ILE A 49 -3.30 27.42 19.03
CA ILE A 49 -4.42 28.35 18.89
C ILE A 49 -3.93 29.72 18.38
N ASP A 50 -2.85 30.25 18.95
CA ASP A 50 -2.27 31.53 18.53
C ASP A 50 -1.81 31.45 17.05
N PHE A 51 -1.17 30.36 16.63
CA PHE A 51 -0.82 30.10 15.24
C PHE A 51 -2.06 30.03 14.33
N LEU A 52 -3.09 29.27 14.73
CA LEU A 52 -4.36 29.16 13.98
C LEU A 52 -5.05 30.52 13.83
N SER A 53 -4.99 31.37 14.85
CA SER A 53 -5.57 32.72 14.80
C SER A 53 -4.90 33.60 13.73
N THR A 54 -3.64 33.32 13.38
CA THR A 54 -2.89 34.07 12.36
C THR A 54 -3.41 33.82 10.94
N PHE A 55 -4.19 32.75 10.71
CA PHE A 55 -4.81 32.50 9.40
C PHE A 55 -6.06 33.37 9.13
N TYR A 56 -6.51 34.16 10.12
CA TYR A 56 -7.68 35.02 9.97
C TYR A 56 -7.35 36.50 10.24
N PRO A 57 -7.61 37.42 9.29
CA PRO A 57 -8.16 37.21 7.95
C PRO A 57 -7.12 36.56 7.00
N PRO A 58 -7.56 35.73 6.03
CA PRO A 58 -6.65 35.03 5.14
C PRO A 58 -5.89 35.99 4.23
N ASN A 59 -4.61 35.70 3.99
CA ASN A 59 -3.82 36.44 3.01
C ASN A 59 -4.24 36.04 1.59
N LEU A 60 -4.83 36.99 0.86
CA LEU A 60 -5.29 36.79 -0.53
C LEU A 60 -4.38 37.49 -1.55
N THR A 61 -3.13 37.78 -1.18
CA THR A 61 -2.15 38.37 -2.09
C THR A 61 -1.81 37.35 -3.19
N ASN A 62 -1.71 37.82 -4.43
CA ASN A 62 -1.41 36.96 -5.59
C ASN A 62 -0.13 36.12 -5.43
N THR A 63 0.91 36.68 -4.79
CA THR A 63 2.18 35.96 -4.56
C THR A 63 1.98 34.73 -3.66
N PHE A 64 1.25 34.89 -2.56
CA PHE A 64 0.92 33.79 -1.65
C PHE A 64 0.07 32.71 -2.33
N LEU A 65 -0.93 33.10 -3.10
CA LEU A 65 -1.80 32.14 -3.80
C LEU A 65 -1.03 31.32 -4.84
N LEU A 66 -0.08 31.93 -5.55
CA LEU A 66 0.79 31.22 -6.48
C LEU A 66 1.70 30.24 -5.75
N GLU A 67 2.33 30.64 -4.64
CA GLU A 67 3.17 29.75 -3.83
C GLU A 67 2.39 28.53 -3.30
N VAL A 68 1.16 28.76 -2.80
CA VAL A 68 0.28 27.68 -2.31
C VAL A 68 -0.13 26.75 -3.46
N PHE A 69 -0.43 27.31 -4.63
CA PHE A 69 -0.80 26.52 -5.80
C PHE A 69 0.36 25.65 -6.29
N GLU A 70 1.57 26.20 -6.41
CA GLU A 70 2.76 25.44 -6.79
C GLU A 70 3.06 24.32 -5.79
N SER A 71 2.98 24.62 -4.48
CA SER A 71 3.17 23.63 -3.41
C SER A 71 2.11 22.51 -3.48
N SER A 72 0.87 22.86 -3.82
CA SER A 72 -0.20 21.87 -3.99
C SER A 72 0.05 20.98 -5.21
N LEU A 73 0.50 21.55 -6.33
CA LEU A 73 0.90 20.79 -7.51
C LEU A 73 2.05 19.82 -7.24
N GLN A 74 2.99 20.19 -6.36
CA GLN A 74 4.05 19.27 -5.94
C GLN A 74 3.48 18.02 -5.25
N THR A 75 2.49 18.17 -4.37
CA THR A 75 1.82 17.03 -3.72
C THR A 75 1.11 16.14 -4.74
N VAL A 76 0.40 16.75 -5.69
CA VAL A 76 -0.26 16.03 -6.79
C VAL A 76 0.76 15.28 -7.64
N ALA A 77 1.87 15.93 -8.01
CA ALA A 77 2.92 15.32 -8.81
C ALA A 77 3.52 14.09 -8.12
N ILE A 78 3.84 14.18 -6.82
CA ILE A 78 4.35 13.06 -6.03
C ILE A 78 3.34 11.91 -6.00
N ALA A 79 2.06 12.22 -5.75
CA ALA A 79 0.99 11.22 -5.71
C ALA A 79 0.78 10.54 -7.08
N THR A 80 0.82 11.30 -8.18
CA THR A 80 0.69 10.79 -9.55
C THR A 80 1.85 9.86 -9.90
N VAL A 81 3.09 10.22 -9.53
CA VAL A 81 4.26 9.36 -9.74
C VAL A 81 4.12 8.04 -8.97
N GLY A 82 3.71 8.10 -7.70
CA GLY A 82 3.46 6.91 -6.90
C GLY A 82 2.37 6.01 -7.50
N LEU A 83 1.25 6.61 -7.94
CA LEU A 83 0.15 5.88 -8.57
C LEU A 83 0.56 5.28 -9.91
N PHE A 84 1.32 6.01 -10.73
CA PHE A 84 1.86 5.50 -11.99
C PHE A 84 2.69 4.24 -11.77
N PHE A 85 3.64 4.26 -10.82
CA PHE A 85 4.45 3.09 -10.50
C PHE A 85 3.62 1.95 -9.90
N ALA A 86 2.64 2.25 -9.06
CA ALA A 86 1.73 1.25 -8.51
C ALA A 86 0.93 0.53 -9.60
N LEU A 87 0.42 1.24 -10.59
CA LEU A 87 -0.28 0.64 -11.74
C LEU A 87 0.67 -0.13 -12.64
N LEU A 88 1.84 0.43 -12.94
CA LEU A 88 2.86 -0.18 -13.79
C LEU A 88 3.28 -1.56 -13.29
N ILE A 89 3.41 -1.74 -11.96
CA ILE A 89 3.78 -3.01 -11.33
C ILE A 89 2.55 -3.86 -10.99
N GLY A 90 1.48 -3.23 -10.51
CA GLY A 90 0.28 -3.89 -10.02
C GLY A 90 -0.50 -4.60 -11.12
N ILE A 91 -0.67 -3.98 -12.29
CA ILE A 91 -1.43 -4.57 -13.40
C ILE A 91 -0.77 -5.85 -13.92
N PRO A 92 0.54 -5.86 -14.29
CA PRO A 92 1.19 -7.10 -14.72
C PRO A 92 1.16 -8.19 -13.65
N SER A 93 1.43 -7.82 -12.40
CA SER A 93 1.40 -8.76 -11.27
C SER A 93 0.01 -9.40 -11.10
N ALA A 94 -1.05 -8.61 -11.20
CA ALA A 94 -2.42 -9.10 -11.10
C ALA A 94 -2.75 -10.08 -12.22
N LEU A 95 -2.36 -9.80 -13.47
CA LEU A 95 -2.57 -10.69 -14.61
C LEU A 95 -1.78 -12.01 -14.47
N LEU A 96 -0.53 -11.95 -13.99
CA LEU A 96 0.26 -13.16 -13.74
C LEU A 96 -0.35 -14.05 -12.65
N ILE A 97 -0.89 -13.45 -11.59
CA ILE A 97 -1.51 -14.20 -10.49
C ILE A 97 -2.82 -14.85 -10.94
N THR A 98 -3.65 -14.13 -11.71
CA THR A 98 -4.95 -14.66 -12.15
C THR A 98 -4.81 -15.71 -13.24
N THR A 99 -3.82 -15.59 -14.13
CA THR A 99 -3.49 -16.63 -15.11
C THR A 99 -3.00 -17.92 -14.44
N ALA A 100 -2.11 -17.83 -13.44
CA ALA A 100 -1.64 -18.99 -12.66
C ALA A 100 -2.75 -19.72 -11.87
N LEU A 101 -3.87 -19.03 -11.61
CA LEU A 101 -5.06 -19.57 -10.94
C LEU A 101 -6.16 -20.01 -11.94
N SER A 102 -5.94 -19.81 -13.24
CA SER A 102 -6.92 -20.14 -14.28
C SER A 102 -7.04 -21.64 -14.45
N VAL A 103 -8.27 -22.14 -14.42
CA VAL A 103 -8.62 -23.56 -14.62
C VAL A 103 -8.14 -24.08 -15.99
N SER A 104 -7.99 -23.21 -16.99
CA SER A 104 -7.47 -23.57 -18.32
C SER A 104 -6.00 -24.01 -18.35
N GLU A 105 -5.15 -23.53 -17.42
CA GLU A 105 -3.77 -24.03 -17.30
C GLU A 105 -3.70 -25.38 -16.58
N PHE A 106 -4.64 -25.67 -15.67
CA PHE A 106 -4.74 -26.98 -15.04
C PHE A 106 -5.13 -28.07 -16.04
N GLU A 107 -5.99 -27.78 -17.02
CA GLU A 107 -6.41 -28.73 -18.05
C GLU A 107 -5.37 -28.92 -19.18
N ASN A 108 -4.55 -27.90 -19.46
CA ASN A 108 -3.48 -27.98 -20.47
C ASN A 108 -2.23 -28.76 -20.00
N ARG A 109 -2.17 -29.17 -18.73
CA ARG A 109 -1.19 -30.17 -18.23
C ARG A 109 -1.59 -31.54 -18.78
N LYS A 110 -1.31 -31.83 -20.04
CA LYS A 110 -1.44 -33.19 -20.60
C LYS A 110 -0.63 -34.15 -19.73
N PRO A 111 -1.19 -35.27 -19.24
CA PRO A 111 -0.40 -36.31 -18.62
C PRO A 111 0.59 -36.82 -19.67
N VAL A 112 1.88 -36.64 -19.41
CA VAL A 112 2.96 -37.28 -20.15
C VAL A 112 2.94 -38.77 -19.78
N SER A 113 1.94 -39.52 -20.26
CA SER A 113 1.84 -40.96 -20.02
C SER A 113 1.54 -41.80 -21.25
N SER A 114 1.43 -41.21 -22.45
CA SER A 114 1.13 -41.98 -23.67
C SER A 114 2.33 -42.21 -24.60
N VAL A 115 3.55 -42.33 -24.06
CA VAL A 115 4.71 -42.87 -24.81
C VAL A 115 5.15 -44.24 -24.28
N PHE A 116 4.77 -44.63 -23.06
CA PHE A 116 5.20 -45.90 -22.47
C PHE A 116 4.30 -47.11 -22.82
N ILE A 117 3.11 -46.88 -23.39
CA ILE A 117 2.14 -47.96 -23.69
C ILE A 117 2.33 -48.56 -25.10
N SER A 118 3.06 -47.90 -26.01
CA SER A 118 3.25 -48.42 -27.38
C SER A 118 4.44 -49.36 -27.57
N ILE A 119 5.21 -49.66 -26.50
CA ILE A 119 6.36 -50.59 -26.55
C ILE A 119 5.98 -52.01 -26.08
N PHE A 120 4.79 -52.19 -25.52
CA PHE A 120 4.36 -53.47 -24.95
C PHE A 120 3.09 -54.07 -25.59
N TYR A 121 2.73 -53.65 -26.81
CA TYR A 121 1.72 -54.32 -27.62
C TYR A 121 2.14 -54.40 -29.09
#